data_AF-A0A0A2MQU8-F1
#
_entry.id   AF-A0A0A2MQU8-F1
#
_cell.length_a   1.000
_cell.length_b   1.000
_cell.length_c   1.000
_cell.angle_alpha   90.00
_cell.angle_beta   90.00
_cell.angle_gamma   90.00
#
_symmetry.space_group_name_H-M   'P 1'
#
loop_
_entity.id
_entity.type
_entity.pdbx_description
1 polymer ?
#
loop_
_entity_poly.entity_id
_entity_poly.type
_entity_poly.pdbx_seq_one_letter_code
_entity_poly.pdbx_strand_id
1 'polypeptide(L)'
;MKEALVIFVLIAGFMLLLCVTKIILMKKSIIYKHVEIGKKITSWDYYNQFDGNWFFKEIDYDKLYETTNDEDILIKKRQIGAYKIISAALFIGMILAMTIWKIINSLN
;
A
#
# COMPACT_ATOMS: atom_id res chain seq x y z
N MET A 1 -6.71 14.38 26.01
CA MET A 1 -5.81 13.26 25.63
C MET A 1 -6.51 12.13 24.88
N LYS A 2 -7.66 11.61 25.34
CA LYS A 2 -8.36 10.50 24.67
C LYS A 2 -8.82 10.85 23.24
N GLU A 3 -9.43 12.02 23.05
CA GLU A 3 -9.91 12.49 21.73
C GLU A 3 -8.77 12.67 20.72
N ALA A 4 -7.64 13.26 21.16
CA ALA A 4 -6.46 13.44 20.31
C ALA A 4 -5.87 12.10 19.83
N LEU A 5 -5.85 11.07 20.68
CA LEU A 5 -5.42 9.72 20.30
C LEU A 5 -6.36 9.13 19.23
N VAL A 6 -7.68 9.26 19.43
CA VAL A 6 -8.68 8.77 18.48
C VAL A 6 -8.51 9.45 17.12
N ILE A 7 -8.36 10.78 17.10
CA ILE A 7 -8.12 11.54 15.87
C ILE A 7 -6.83 11.07 15.19
N PHE A 8 -5.74 10.90 15.94
CA PHE A 8 -4.48 10.39 15.40
C PHE A 8 -4.63 9.00 14.78
N VAL A 9 -5.31 8.07 15.46
CA VAL A 9 -5.56 6.70 14.97
C VAL A 9 -6.40 6.72 13.69
N LEU A 10 -7.42 7.59 13.60
CA LEU A 10 -8.24 7.74 12.39
C LEU A 10 -7.42 8.28 11.22
N ILE A 11 -6.61 9.31 11.44
CA ILE A 11 -5.75 9.89 10.40
C ILE A 11 -4.70 8.88 9.93
N ALA A 12 -4.04 8.18 10.86
CA ALA A 12 -3.04 7.16 10.55
C ALA A 12 -3.66 5.97 9.80
N GLY A 13 -4.86 5.52 10.22
CA GLY A 13 -5.62 4.48 9.53
C GLY A 13 -6.01 4.88 8.11
N PHE A 14 -6.47 6.12 7.91
CA PHE A 14 -6.76 6.65 6.57
C PHE A 14 -5.50 6.72 5.70
N MET A 15 -4.38 7.19 6.24
CA MET A 15 -3.10 7.20 5.51
C MET A 15 -2.63 5.79 5.13
N LEU A 16 -2.85 4.81 6.01
CA LEU A 16 -2.53 3.41 5.73
C LEU A 16 -3.37 2.87 4.56
N LEU A 17 -4.69 3.16 4.54
CA LEU A 17 -5.56 2.80 3.42
C LEU A 17 -5.10 3.44 2.10
N LEU A 18 -4.68 4.71 2.12
CA LEU A 18 -4.13 5.37 0.95
C LEU A 18 -2.85 4.70 0.45
N CYS A 19 -1.93 4.32 1.34
CA CYS A 19 -0.70 3.64 0.97
C CYS A 19 -0.97 2.26 0.34
N VAL A 20 -1.84 1.46 0.96
CA VAL A 20 -2.25 0.15 0.44
C VAL A 20 -2.91 0.31 -0.94
N THR A 21 -3.79 1.29 -1.07
CA THR A 21 -4.47 1.59 -2.33
C THR A 21 -3.47 1.93 -3.42
N LYS A 22 -2.49 2.80 -3.11
CA LYS A 22 -1.46 3.21 -4.05
C LYS A 22 -0.59 2.04 -4.51
N ILE A 23 -0.21 1.15 -3.59
CA ILE A 23 0.54 -0.07 -3.91
C ILE A 23 -0.24 -0.94 -4.91
N ILE A 24 -1.52 -1.20 -4.64
CA ILE A 24 -2.38 -2.02 -5.51
C ILE A 24 -2.48 -1.40 -6.91
N LEU A 25 -2.71 -0.09 -7.01
CA LEU A 25 -2.79 0.60 -8.29
C LEU A 25 -1.46 0.53 -9.04
N MET A 26 -0.31 0.73 -8.38
CA MET A 26 0.99 0.62 -9.06
C MET A 26 1.24 -0.79 -9.60
N LYS A 27 0.90 -1.83 -8.82
CA LYS A 27 1.01 -3.23 -9.26
C LYS A 27 0.11 -3.55 -10.45
N LYS A 28 -1.16 -3.13 -10.40
CA LYS A 28 -2.10 -3.30 -11.52
C LYS A 28 -1.61 -2.60 -12.78
N SER A 29 -1.11 -1.38 -12.65
CA SER A 29 -0.55 -0.61 -13.77
C SER A 29 0.57 -1.38 -14.47
N ILE A 30 1.49 -1.99 -13.72
CA ILE A 30 2.59 -2.78 -14.29
C ILE A 30 2.06 -4.04 -15.00
N ILE A 31 1.19 -4.81 -14.34
CA ILE A 31 0.66 -6.05 -14.91
C ILE A 31 -0.16 -5.81 -16.18
N TYR A 32 -1.04 -4.82 -16.17
CA TYR A 32 -1.88 -4.55 -17.34
C TYR A 32 -1.12 -3.91 -18.49
N LYS A 33 -0.04 -3.16 -18.21
CA LYS A 33 0.81 -2.59 -19.27
C LYS A 33 1.72 -3.63 -19.91
N HIS A 34 2.22 -4.61 -19.15
CA HIS A 34 3.33 -5.46 -19.60
C HIS A 34 3.04 -6.97 -19.66
N VAL A 35 2.03 -7.46 -18.95
CA VAL A 35 1.71 -8.90 -18.88
C VAL A 35 0.40 -9.20 -19.60
N GLU A 36 -0.64 -8.40 -19.37
CA GLU A 36 -1.97 -8.59 -19.98
C GLU A 36 -2.19 -7.65 -21.18
N ILE A 37 -1.21 -7.58 -22.08
CA ILE A 37 -1.23 -6.72 -23.28
C ILE A 37 -2.39 -7.18 -24.18
N GLY A 38 -3.51 -6.44 -24.17
CA GLY A 38 -4.70 -6.73 -24.98
C GLY A 38 -6.01 -6.78 -24.21
N LYS A 39 -5.96 -6.83 -22.87
CA LYS A 39 -7.17 -6.72 -22.05
C LYS A 39 -7.60 -5.24 -21.99
N LYS A 40 -8.68 -4.88 -22.67
CA LYS A 40 -9.32 -3.55 -22.53
C LYS A 40 -9.94 -3.45 -21.14
N ILE A 41 -9.14 -3.03 -20.18
CA ILE A 41 -9.61 -2.79 -18.82
C ILE A 41 -10.12 -1.36 -18.78
N THR A 42 -11.40 -1.20 -18.49
CA THR A 42 -11.97 0.13 -18.27
C THR A 42 -11.46 0.67 -16.93
N SER A 43 -11.44 2.00 -16.78
CA SER A 43 -11.12 2.61 -15.48
C SER A 43 -12.00 2.04 -14.36
N TRP A 44 -13.25 1.68 -14.69
CA TRP A 44 -14.18 1.03 -13.77
C TRP A 44 -13.72 -0.35 -13.32
N ASP A 45 -13.29 -1.22 -14.24
CA ASP A 45 -12.73 -2.54 -13.91
C ASP A 45 -11.44 -2.43 -13.08
N TYR A 46 -10.63 -1.41 -13.40
CA TYR A 46 -9.39 -1.12 -12.69
C TYR A 46 -9.63 -0.80 -11.21
N TYR A 47 -10.69 -0.03 -10.91
CA TYR A 47 -11.07 0.33 -9.54
C TYR A 47 -11.92 -0.74 -8.85
N ASN A 48 -12.82 -1.42 -9.54
CA ASN A 48 -13.74 -2.40 -8.92
C ASN A 48 -13.12 -3.75 -8.62
N GLN A 49 -12.09 -4.17 -9.36
CA GLN A 49 -11.33 -5.36 -9.00
C GLN A 49 -10.35 -5.08 -7.86
N PHE A 50 -10.74 -4.28 -6.87
CA PHE A 50 -9.97 -4.01 -5.65
C PHE A 50 -9.99 -5.23 -4.74
N ASP A 51 -9.46 -6.33 -5.25
CA ASP A 51 -9.24 -7.53 -4.47
C ASP A 51 -7.99 -7.31 -3.60
N GLY A 52 -8.13 -7.48 -2.28
CA GLY A 52 -7.02 -7.41 -1.32
C GLY A 52 -5.88 -8.36 -1.69
N ASN A 53 -6.15 -9.41 -2.48
CA ASN A 53 -5.14 -10.30 -3.05
C ASN A 53 -4.07 -9.55 -3.85
N TRP A 54 -4.37 -8.41 -4.48
CA TRP A 54 -3.38 -7.61 -5.20
C TRP A 54 -2.27 -7.07 -4.30
N PHE A 55 -2.57 -6.77 -3.04
CA PHE A 55 -1.56 -6.32 -2.09
C PHE A 55 -0.50 -7.39 -1.85
N PHE A 56 -0.93 -8.66 -1.78
CA PHE A 56 -0.05 -9.81 -1.57
C PHE A 56 0.51 -10.41 -2.87
N LYS A 57 -0.09 -10.13 -4.02
CA LYS A 57 0.37 -10.63 -5.33
C LYS A 57 1.84 -10.28 -5.56
N GLU A 58 2.67 -11.30 -5.69
CA GLU A 58 4.09 -11.13 -6.00
C GLU A 58 4.26 -10.88 -7.50
N ILE A 59 5.15 -9.95 -7.81
CA ILE A 59 5.51 -9.59 -9.19
C ILE A 59 7.03 -9.63 -9.24
N ASP A 60 7.56 -10.43 -10.15
CA ASP A 60 8.99 -10.44 -10.44
C ASP A 60 9.32 -9.26 -11.36
N TYR A 61 9.60 -8.12 -10.72
CA TYR A 61 9.88 -6.87 -11.42
C TYR A 61 11.18 -6.90 -12.23
N ASP A 62 12.17 -7.68 -11.77
CA ASP A 62 13.49 -7.74 -12.41
C ASP A 62 13.37 -8.52 -13.72
N LYS A 63 12.71 -9.69 -13.69
CA LYS A 63 12.39 -10.45 -14.90
C LYS A 63 11.52 -9.66 -15.88
N LEU A 64 10.55 -8.90 -15.36
CA LEU A 64 9.70 -8.05 -16.20
C LEU A 64 10.52 -6.97 -16.91
N TYR A 65 11.44 -6.32 -16.19
CA TYR A 65 12.33 -5.31 -16.74
C TYR A 65 13.28 -5.90 -17.79
N GLU A 66 13.86 -7.07 -17.55
CA GLU A 66 14.71 -7.76 -18.53
C GLU A 66 13.98 -8.04 -19.85
N THR A 67 12.66 -8.27 -19.79
CA THR A 67 11.84 -8.59 -20.97
C THR A 67 11.36 -7.34 -21.72
N THR A 68 11.00 -6.27 -21.01
CA THR A 68 10.38 -5.08 -21.61
C THR A 68 11.33 -3.90 -21.77
N ASN A 69 12.44 -3.89 -21.02
CA ASN A 69 13.38 -2.80 -20.86
C ASN A 69 12.73 -1.45 -20.48
N ASP A 70 11.61 -1.48 -19.74
CA ASP A 70 10.86 -0.29 -19.32
C ASP A 70 11.28 0.17 -17.91
N GLU A 71 11.93 1.33 -17.84
CA GLU A 71 12.40 1.93 -16.58
C GLU A 71 11.26 2.25 -15.58
N ASP A 72 10.02 2.46 -16.04
CA ASP A 72 8.85 2.72 -15.20
C ASP A 72 8.61 1.56 -14.21
N ILE A 73 8.99 0.34 -14.58
CA ILE A 73 8.89 -0.85 -13.73
C ILE A 73 9.81 -0.72 -12.52
N LEU A 74 11.05 -0.29 -12.72
CA LEU A 74 12.04 -0.13 -11.64
C LEU A 74 11.67 1.04 -10.71
N ILE A 75 11.16 2.14 -11.28
CA ILE A 75 10.69 3.29 -10.50
C ILE A 75 9.53 2.87 -9.59
N LYS A 76 8.52 2.21 -10.16
CA LYS A 76 7.37 1.73 -9.39
C LYS A 76 7.75 0.65 -8.39
N LYS A 77 8.69 -0.24 -8.70
CA LYS A 77 9.25 -1.23 -7.74
C LYS A 77 9.77 -0.51 -6.48
N ARG A 78 10.59 0.53 -6.65
CA ARG A 78 11.13 1.33 -5.53
C ARG A 78 10.03 2.03 -4.75
N GLN A 79 9.09 2.66 -5.44
CA GLN A 79 7.95 3.35 -4.81
C GLN A 79 7.08 2.38 -4.00
N ILE A 80 6.74 1.22 -4.57
CA ILE A 80 6.00 0.15 -3.88
C ILE A 80 6.75 -0.28 -2.61
N GLY A 81 8.07 -0.46 -2.69
CA GLY A 81 8.91 -0.76 -1.53
C GLY A 81 8.80 0.32 -0.45
N ALA A 82 8.93 1.59 -0.81
CA ALA A 82 8.79 2.71 0.12
C ALA A 82 7.40 2.75 0.77
N TYR A 83 6.32 2.59 -0.01
CA TYR A 83 4.96 2.56 0.54
C TYR A 83 4.73 1.37 1.48
N LYS A 84 5.34 0.19 1.23
CA LYS A 84 5.27 -0.94 2.15
C LYS A 84 5.91 -0.59 3.50
N ILE A 85 7.11 0.02 3.47
CA ILE A 85 7.81 0.46 4.68
C ILE A 85 6.99 1.51 5.44
N ILE A 86 6.46 2.52 4.74
CA ILE A 86 5.60 3.56 5.34
C ILE A 86 4.36 2.92 5.97
N SER A 87 3.70 2.00 5.28
CA SER A 87 2.52 1.30 5.80
C SER A 87 2.84 0.50 7.07
N ALA A 88 3.97 -0.21 7.08
CA ALA A 88 4.44 -0.95 8.25
C ALA A 88 4.76 -0.01 9.42
N ALA A 89 5.47 1.10 9.16
CA ALA A 89 5.80 2.10 10.16
C ALA A 89 4.54 2.76 10.77
N LEU A 90 3.55 3.11 9.94
CA LEU A 90 2.26 3.62 10.39
C LEU A 90 1.55 2.61 11.29
N PHE A 91 1.48 1.35 10.86
CA PHE A 91 0.82 0.29 11.62
C PHE A 91 1.49 0.05 12.99
N ILE A 92 2.82 -0.08 13.01
CA ILE A 92 3.59 -0.23 14.25
C ILE A 92 3.42 1.00 15.14
N GLY A 93 3.48 2.20 14.58
CA GLY A 93 3.27 3.45 15.30
C GLY A 93 1.89 3.52 15.96
N MET A 94 0.84 3.08 15.27
CA MET A 94 -0.51 2.99 15.84
C MET A 94 -0.57 2.02 17.03
N ILE A 95 0.04 0.84 16.92
CA ILE A 95 0.08 -0.15 18.00
C ILE A 95 0.83 0.42 19.21
N LEU A 96 2.00 1.04 18.99
CA LEU A 96 2.79 1.64 20.07
C LEU A 96 2.03 2.78 20.76
N ALA A 97 1.39 3.68 20.00
CA ALA A 97 0.59 4.77 20.54
C ALA A 97 -0.56 4.25 21.43
N MET A 98 -1.28 3.23 20.97
CA MET A 98 -2.34 2.60 21.76
C MET A 98 -1.82 1.91 23.03
N THR A 99 -0.69 1.23 22.93
CA THR A 99 -0.07 0.53 24.06
C THR A 99 0.39 1.51 25.13
N ILE A 100 1.10 2.58 24.73
CA ILE A 100 1.56 3.64 25.64
C ILE A 100 0.37 4.30 26.34
N TRP A 101 -0.69 4.63 25.60
CA TRP A 101 -1.89 5.22 26.18
C TRP A 101 -2.56 4.31 27.21
N LYS A 102 -2.65 3.01 26.92
CA LYS A 102 -3.20 2.01 27.85
C LYS A 102 -2.38 1.95 29.15
N ILE A 103 -1.05 1.97 29.05
CA ILE A 103 -0.16 1.94 30.21
C ILE A 103 -0.35 3.20 31.06
N ILE A 104 -0.37 4.39 30.45
CA ILE A 104 -0.57 5.66 31.18
C ILE A 104 -1.91 5.68 31.92
N ASN A 105 -2.98 5.21 31.29
CA ASN A 105 -4.30 5.14 31.95
C ASN A 105 -4.42 4.05 33.02
N SER A 106 -3.56 3.03 33.02
CA SER A 106 -3.57 2.02 34.09
C SER A 106 -2.77 2.44 35.33
N LEU A 107 -1.93 3.47 35.20
CA LEU A 107 -1.07 3.99 36.27
C LEU A 107 -1.70 5.20 37.00
N ASN A 108 -2.70 5.84 36.38
CA ASN A 108 -3.51 6.92 36.97
C ASN A 108 -4.87 6.37 37.44
#